data_AF-A0A7Z2YE03-F1
#
_entry.id   AF-A0A7Z2YE03-F1
#
_cell.length_a   1.000
_cell.length_b   1.000
_cell.length_c   1.000
_cell.angle_alpha   90.00
_cell.angle_beta   90.00
_cell.angle_gamma   90.00
#
_symmetry.space_group_name_H-M   'P 1'
#
loop_
_entity.id
_entity.type
_entity.pdbx_description
1 polymer ?
#
loop_
_entity_poly.entity_id
_entity_poly.type
_entity_poly.pdbx_seq_one_letter_code
_entity_poly.pdbx_strand_id
1 'polypeptide(L)'
;MMKLRLLSLFVIAVLCRDVQAESIEATDWFEKGMEARYYLRDEQALENFEKAAKLGHVQAQFEVAKLLLYRELNQGEPHTQSLYWFTAAAEAQHAEAQYELALFYMDEYDNPDAPMLVRKWMAAAASNQHERAQIWIDNNSQIE
;
A
#
# COMPACT_ATOMS: atom_id res chain seq x y z
N MET A 1 5.46 -0.56 48.59
CA MET A 1 5.46 -1.02 47.19
C MET A 1 4.44 -0.24 46.35
N MET A 2 4.68 1.06 46.06
CA MET A 2 3.69 1.90 45.35
C MET A 2 4.34 3.06 44.57
N LYS A 3 5.36 2.78 43.74
CA LYS A 3 5.95 3.79 42.83
C LYS A 3 6.17 3.32 41.39
N LEU A 4 5.89 2.05 41.06
CA LEU A 4 6.23 1.48 39.75
C LEU A 4 5.09 1.46 38.72
N ARG A 5 3.84 1.78 39.10
CA ARG A 5 2.68 1.75 38.18
C ARG A 5 2.39 3.08 37.45
N LEU A 6 2.93 4.20 37.93
CA LEU A 6 2.66 5.54 37.38
C LEU A 6 3.53 5.89 36.16
N LEU A 7 4.77 5.39 36.08
CA LEU A 7 5.63 5.62 34.90
C LEU A 7 5.10 4.93 33.63
N SER A 8 4.49 3.75 33.78
CA SER A 8 3.94 2.98 32.65
C SER A 8 2.73 3.68 32.00
N LEU A 9 1.80 4.23 32.80
CA LEU A 9 0.62 4.92 32.28
C LEU A 9 0.95 6.24 31.58
N PHE A 10 1.94 6.99 32.08
CA PHE A 10 2.36 8.25 31.47
C PHE A 10 3.09 8.03 30.14
N VAL A 11 3.99 7.04 30.06
CA VAL A 11 4.69 6.71 28.81
C VAL A 11 3.72 6.20 27.76
N ILE A 12 2.76 5.33 28.12
CA ILE A 12 1.72 4.87 27.18
C ILE A 12 0.85 6.04 26.69
N ALA A 13 0.46 6.97 27.58
CA ALA A 13 -0.36 8.12 27.20
C ALA A 13 0.37 9.11 26.28
N VAL A 14 1.69 9.30 26.45
CA VAL A 14 2.51 10.10 25.55
C VAL A 14 2.64 9.41 24.20
N LEU A 15 2.99 8.12 24.17
CA LEU A 15 3.10 7.34 22.92
C LEU A 15 1.77 7.29 22.15
N CYS A 16 0.63 7.11 22.82
CA CYS A 16 -0.67 7.13 22.15
C CYS A 16 -1.00 8.50 21.54
N ARG A 17 -0.59 9.61 22.16
CA ARG A 17 -0.80 10.95 21.61
C ARG A 17 0.07 11.20 20.39
N ASP A 18 1.32 10.76 20.44
CA ASP A 18 2.26 10.91 19.32
C ASP A 18 1.78 10.08 18.11
N VAL A 19 1.35 8.83 18.33
CA VAL A 19 0.76 7.97 17.28
C VAL A 19 -0.53 8.55 16.71
N GLN A 20 -1.38 9.14 17.55
CA GLN A 20 -2.61 9.80 17.08
C GLN A 20 -2.29 11.04 16.23
N ALA A 21 -1.28 11.83 16.61
CA ALA A 21 -0.86 13.00 15.84
C ALA A 21 -0.32 12.61 14.45
N GLU A 22 0.53 11.58 14.37
CA GLU A 22 1.04 11.07 13.09
C GLU A 22 -0.10 10.58 12.18
N SER A 23 -1.11 9.90 12.74
CA SER A 23 -2.27 9.43 11.97
C SER A 23 -3.15 10.56 11.42
N ILE A 24 -3.30 11.66 12.16
CA ILE A 24 -4.07 12.83 11.73
C ILE A 24 -3.31 13.58 10.63
N GLU A 25 -2.00 13.76 10.81
CA GLU A 25 -1.16 14.42 9.82
C GLU A 25 -1.13 13.61 8.51
N ALA A 26 -1.03 12.29 8.60
CA ALA A 26 -1.07 11.41 7.43
C ALA A 26 -2.39 11.56 6.65
N THR A 27 -3.52 11.67 7.36
CA THR A 27 -4.83 11.88 6.76
C THR A 27 -4.95 13.27 6.10
N ASP A 28 -4.45 14.34 6.73
CA ASP A 28 -4.48 15.69 6.15
C ASP A 28 -3.67 15.77 4.85
N TRP A 29 -2.48 15.16 4.82
CA TRP A 29 -1.69 15.05 3.59
C TRP A 29 -2.41 14.21 2.52
N PHE A 30 -3.07 13.12 2.92
CA PHE A 30 -3.83 12.29 2.00
C PHE A 30 -5.00 13.06 1.38
N GLU A 31 -5.77 13.80 2.17
CA GLU A 31 -6.88 14.63 1.69
C GLU A 31 -6.41 15.70 0.70
N LYS A 32 -5.31 16.38 0.99
CA LYS A 32 -4.67 17.33 0.05
C LYS A 32 -4.23 16.65 -1.25
N GLY A 33 -3.73 15.41 -1.16
CA GLY A 33 -3.40 14.60 -2.32
C GLY A 33 -4.64 14.26 -3.16
N MET A 34 -5.73 13.84 -2.51
CA MET A 34 -7.00 13.54 -3.17
C MET A 34 -7.60 14.79 -3.83
N GLU A 35 -7.54 15.94 -3.17
CA GLU A 35 -7.97 17.21 -3.74
C GLU A 35 -7.14 17.57 -4.98
N ALA A 36 -5.81 17.52 -4.89
CA ALA A 36 -4.94 17.77 -6.03
C ALA A 36 -5.24 16.80 -7.19
N ARG A 37 -5.47 15.52 -6.88
CA ARG A 37 -5.84 14.49 -7.86
C ARG A 37 -7.19 14.77 -8.51
N TYR A 38 -8.19 15.20 -7.74
CA TYR A 38 -9.50 15.59 -8.24
C TYR A 38 -9.41 16.70 -9.29
N TYR A 39 -8.48 17.64 -9.10
CA TYR A 39 -8.21 18.71 -10.05
C TYR A 39 -7.10 18.37 -11.07
N LEU A 40 -6.77 17.09 -11.26
CA LEU A 40 -5.80 16.59 -12.24
C LEU A 40 -4.39 17.19 -12.10
N ARG A 41 -4.00 17.56 -10.87
CA ARG A 41 -2.67 18.08 -10.54
C ARG A 41 -1.79 16.95 -10.02
N ASP A 42 -1.38 16.07 -10.92
CA ASP A 42 -0.74 14.79 -10.57
C ASP A 42 0.61 14.96 -9.85
N GLU A 43 1.38 15.99 -10.16
CA GLU A 43 2.63 16.28 -9.44
C GLU A 43 2.37 16.68 -7.99
N GLN A 44 1.41 17.59 -7.77
CA GLN A 44 1.02 18.00 -6.41
C GLN A 44 0.36 16.86 -5.64
N ALA A 45 -0.43 16.04 -6.32
CA ALA A 45 -1.04 14.86 -5.74
C ALA A 45 0.04 13.89 -5.28
N LEU A 46 1.03 13.60 -6.13
CA LEU A 46 2.16 12.74 -5.80
C LEU A 46 2.92 13.26 -4.57
N GLU A 47 3.27 14.56 -4.54
CA GLU A 47 3.99 15.15 -3.41
C GLU A 47 3.21 15.03 -2.08
N ASN A 48 1.91 15.26 -2.11
CA ASN A 48 1.08 15.17 -0.90
C ASN A 48 0.85 13.72 -0.48
N PHE A 49 0.60 12.82 -1.43
CA PHE A 49 0.49 11.39 -1.13
C PHE A 49 1.80 10.82 -0.61
N GLU A 50 2.97 11.24 -1.11
CA GLU A 50 4.25 10.81 -0.57
C GLU A 50 4.44 11.21 0.89
N LYS A 51 4.00 12.40 1.28
CA LYS A 51 4.04 12.83 2.69
C LYS A 51 3.16 11.94 3.55
N ALA A 52 1.93 11.68 3.12
CA ALA A 52 1.02 10.76 3.81
C ALA A 52 1.57 9.32 3.87
N ALA A 53 2.14 8.83 2.77
CA ALA A 53 2.68 7.49 2.64
C ALA A 53 3.89 7.25 3.56
N LYS A 54 4.76 8.27 3.71
CA LYS A 54 5.90 8.27 4.65
C LYS A 54 5.46 8.22 6.12
N LEU A 55 4.26 8.72 6.42
CA LEU A 55 3.61 8.62 7.74
C LEU A 55 2.81 7.31 7.91
N GLY A 56 2.88 6.39 6.95
CA GLY A 56 2.24 5.08 7.03
C GLY A 56 0.79 5.03 6.52
N HIS A 57 0.29 6.07 5.86
CA HIS A 57 -1.06 6.04 5.29
C HIS A 57 -1.15 5.04 4.12
N VAL A 58 -1.77 3.89 4.38
CA VAL A 58 -1.79 2.73 3.46
C VAL A 58 -2.40 3.06 2.09
N GLN A 59 -3.53 3.76 2.05
CA GLN A 59 -4.13 4.21 0.78
C GLN A 59 -3.22 5.19 0.04
N ALA A 60 -2.44 6.01 0.75
CA ALA A 60 -1.56 6.96 0.10
C ALA A 60 -0.38 6.24 -0.56
N GLN A 61 0.17 5.21 0.09
CA GLN A 61 1.19 4.33 -0.49
C GLN A 61 0.70 3.73 -1.81
N PHE A 62 -0.55 3.23 -1.84
CA PHE A 62 -1.16 2.72 -3.06
C PHE A 62 -1.32 3.79 -4.16
N GLU A 63 -1.78 5.00 -3.82
CA GLU A 63 -1.93 6.08 -4.81
C GLU A 63 -0.57 6.58 -5.34
N VAL A 64 0.46 6.67 -4.48
CA VAL A 64 1.83 6.96 -4.91
C VAL A 64 2.30 5.90 -5.91
N ALA A 65 2.11 4.61 -5.57
CA ALA A 65 2.51 3.51 -6.43
C ALA A 65 1.90 3.61 -7.83
N LYS A 66 0.59 3.91 -7.93
CA LYS A 66 -0.10 4.09 -9.21
C LYS A 66 0.41 5.28 -10.03
N LEU A 67 0.64 6.43 -9.38
CA LEU A 67 1.15 7.62 -10.06
C LEU A 67 2.57 7.40 -10.59
N LEU A 68 3.42 6.74 -9.80
CA LEU A 68 4.77 6.37 -10.21
C LEU A 68 4.76 5.33 -11.31
N LEU A 69 3.90 4.31 -11.23
CA LEU A 69 3.77 3.29 -12.27
C LEU A 69 3.44 3.93 -13.62
N TYR A 70 2.45 4.83 -13.64
CA TYR A 70 2.09 5.55 -14.86
C TYR A 70 3.26 6.38 -15.40
N ARG A 71 4.03 7.04 -14.53
CA ARG A 71 5.22 7.81 -14.92
C ARG A 71 6.31 6.91 -15.51
N GLU A 72 6.66 5.84 -14.80
CA GLU A 72 7.70 4.88 -15.18
C GLU A 72 7.34 4.22 -16.53
N LEU A 73 6.09 3.80 -16.72
CA LEU A 73 5.60 3.26 -18.00
C LEU A 73 5.77 4.26 -19.16
N ASN A 74 5.39 5.52 -18.96
CA ASN A 74 5.50 6.54 -19.99
C ASN A 74 6.95 6.90 -20.34
N GLN A 75 7.87 6.74 -19.39
CA GLN A 75 9.29 7.03 -19.57
C GLN A 75 10.09 5.80 -20.01
N GLY A 76 9.48 4.61 -20.03
CA GLY A 76 10.17 3.35 -20.27
C GLY A 76 11.16 3.00 -19.16
N GLU A 77 10.93 3.51 -17.94
CA GLU A 77 11.76 3.24 -16.78
C GLU A 77 11.34 1.92 -16.10
N PRO A 78 12.26 1.25 -15.39
CA PRO A 78 11.91 0.11 -14.56
C PRO A 78 10.91 0.48 -13.47
N HIS A 79 10.01 -0.43 -13.12
CA HIS A 79 8.94 -0.24 -12.13
C HIS A 79 9.41 -0.19 -10.67
N THR A 80 10.62 0.30 -10.40
CA THR A 80 11.29 0.11 -9.11
C THR A 80 10.59 0.87 -7.99
N GLN A 81 10.21 2.13 -8.23
CA GLN A 81 9.62 2.96 -7.19
C GLN A 81 8.15 2.61 -6.98
N SER A 82 7.42 2.34 -8.07
CA SER A 82 6.02 1.90 -7.96
C SER A 82 5.91 0.57 -7.20
N LEU A 83 6.74 -0.43 -7.51
CA LEU A 83 6.74 -1.72 -6.80
C LEU A 83 7.10 -1.60 -5.33
N TYR A 84 8.01 -0.69 -4.97
CA TYR A 84 8.31 -0.42 -3.57
C TYR A 84 7.06 0.02 -2.80
N TRP A 85 6.30 0.98 -3.35
CA TRP A 85 5.10 1.50 -2.69
C TRP A 85 3.92 0.52 -2.75
N PHE A 86 3.76 -0.24 -3.84
CA PHE A 86 2.80 -1.33 -3.89
C PHE A 86 3.10 -2.38 -2.84
N THR A 87 4.37 -2.76 -2.67
CA THR A 87 4.80 -3.72 -1.64
C THR A 87 4.48 -3.21 -0.25
N ALA A 88 4.80 -1.95 0.06
CA ALA A 88 4.47 -1.35 1.36
C ALA A 88 2.95 -1.39 1.65
N ALA A 89 2.11 -0.99 0.68
CA ALA A 89 0.66 -1.03 0.84
C ALA A 89 0.13 -2.47 0.97
N ALA A 90 0.68 -3.40 0.19
CA ALA A 90 0.28 -4.79 0.18
C ALA A 90 0.64 -5.53 1.47
N GLU A 91 1.82 -5.24 2.04
CA GLU A 91 2.24 -5.73 3.36
C GLU A 91 1.34 -5.18 4.48
N ALA A 92 0.82 -3.96 4.31
CA ALA A 92 -0.20 -3.37 5.17
C ALA A 92 -1.64 -3.82 4.85
N GLN A 93 -1.80 -4.96 4.15
CA GLN A 93 -3.07 -5.62 3.85
C GLN A 93 -3.99 -4.87 2.87
N HIS A 94 -3.48 -3.91 2.10
CA HIS A 94 -4.26 -3.27 1.05
C HIS A 94 -4.58 -4.26 -0.07
N ALA A 95 -5.86 -4.61 -0.21
CA ALA A 95 -6.33 -5.68 -1.09
C ALA A 95 -6.02 -5.40 -2.57
N GLU A 96 -6.27 -4.18 -3.04
CA GLU A 96 -5.94 -3.77 -4.41
C GLU A 96 -4.43 -3.76 -4.66
N ALA A 97 -3.60 -3.28 -3.72
CA ALA A 97 -2.15 -3.31 -3.89
C ALA A 97 -1.60 -4.75 -4.02
N GLN A 98 -2.14 -5.68 -3.22
CA GLN A 98 -1.81 -7.11 -3.33
C GLN A 98 -2.23 -7.64 -4.71
N TYR A 99 -3.40 -7.29 -5.20
CA TYR A 99 -3.85 -7.69 -6.52
C TYR A 99 -2.99 -7.10 -7.64
N GLU A 100 -2.61 -5.82 -7.58
CA GLU A 100 -1.72 -5.18 -8.57
C GLU A 100 -0.32 -5.82 -8.58
N LEU A 101 0.24 -6.20 -7.41
CA LEU A 101 1.49 -6.96 -7.36
C LEU A 101 1.34 -8.33 -7.99
N ALA A 102 0.22 -9.01 -7.77
CA ALA A 102 -0.02 -10.30 -8.42
C ALA A 102 -0.05 -10.15 -9.95
N LEU A 103 -0.74 -9.12 -10.46
CA LEU A 103 -0.77 -8.84 -11.90
C LEU A 103 0.63 -8.53 -12.45
N PHE A 104 1.41 -7.72 -11.73
CA PHE A 104 2.79 -7.44 -12.12
C PHE A 104 3.63 -8.72 -12.28
N TYR A 105 3.57 -9.62 -11.30
CA TYR A 105 4.30 -10.89 -11.38
C TYR A 105 3.69 -11.88 -12.39
N MET A 106 2.43 -11.72 -12.81
CA MET A 106 1.88 -12.53 -13.90
C MET A 106 2.52 -12.16 -15.24
N ASP A 107 2.90 -10.90 -15.42
CA ASP A 107 3.54 -10.42 -16.65
C ASP A 107 5.06 -10.73 -16.68
N GLU A 108 5.69 -10.90 -15.52
CA GLU A 108 7.10 -11.31 -15.33
C GLU A 108 7.32 -12.81 -15.58
N TYR A 109 6.94 -13.32 -16.75
CA TYR A 109 7.05 -14.75 -17.11
C TYR A 109 8.48 -15.31 -17.06
N ASP A 110 9.49 -14.47 -17.26
CA ASP A 110 10.90 -14.86 -17.24
C ASP A 110 11.46 -14.99 -15.81
N ASN A 111 10.72 -14.54 -14.79
CA ASN A 111 11.12 -14.67 -13.41
C ASN A 111 10.70 -16.05 -12.85
N PRO A 112 11.65 -16.92 -12.43
CA PRO A 112 11.33 -18.26 -11.94
C PRO A 112 10.47 -18.26 -10.66
N ASP A 113 10.53 -17.19 -9.87
CA ASP A 113 9.74 -17.05 -8.65
C ASP A 113 8.34 -16.50 -8.89
N ALA A 114 8.05 -16.00 -10.10
CA ALA A 114 6.80 -15.33 -10.42
C ALA A 114 5.55 -16.17 -10.10
N PRO A 115 5.46 -17.48 -10.48
CA PRO A 115 4.30 -18.29 -10.16
C PRO A 115 4.00 -18.40 -8.65
N MET A 116 5.03 -18.42 -7.82
CA MET A 116 4.88 -18.41 -6.36
C MET A 116 4.39 -17.04 -5.87
N LEU A 117 4.98 -15.95 -6.37
CA LEU A 117 4.61 -14.59 -5.99
C LEU A 117 3.18 -14.23 -6.40
N VAL A 118 2.75 -14.64 -7.60
CA VAL A 118 1.36 -14.50 -8.07
C VAL A 118 0.40 -15.18 -7.10
N ARG A 119 0.64 -16.46 -6.76
CA ARG A 119 -0.22 -17.20 -5.81
C ARG A 119 -0.24 -16.53 -4.43
N LYS A 120 0.93 -16.11 -3.92
CA LYS A 120 1.05 -15.43 -2.62
C LYS A 120 0.17 -14.17 -2.59
N TRP A 121 0.33 -13.29 -3.57
CA TRP A 121 -0.34 -12.00 -3.58
C TRP A 121 -1.83 -12.11 -3.95
N MET A 122 -2.21 -13.02 -4.86
CA MET A 122 -3.63 -13.31 -5.14
C MET A 122 -4.35 -13.85 -3.92
N ALA A 123 -3.76 -14.81 -3.20
CA ALA A 123 -4.36 -15.37 -1.99
C ALA A 123 -4.50 -14.32 -0.88
N ALA A 124 -3.50 -13.44 -0.73
CA ALA A 124 -3.59 -12.32 0.19
C ALA A 124 -4.71 -11.35 -0.19
N ALA A 125 -4.81 -10.96 -1.47
CA ALA A 125 -5.85 -10.07 -1.97
C ALA A 125 -7.25 -10.66 -1.75
N ALA A 126 -7.42 -11.95 -2.07
CA ALA A 126 -8.68 -12.67 -1.85
C ALA A 126 -9.05 -12.73 -0.36
N SER A 127 -8.08 -12.99 0.52
CA SER A 127 -8.27 -12.97 1.98
C SER A 127 -8.70 -11.60 2.50
N ASN A 128 -8.25 -10.53 1.85
CA ASN A 128 -8.67 -9.15 2.10
C ASN A 128 -9.88 -8.72 1.25
N GLN A 129 -10.71 -9.68 0.82
CA GLN A 129 -11.99 -9.48 0.14
C GLN A 129 -11.89 -8.84 -1.26
N HIS A 130 -10.76 -8.96 -1.95
CA HIS A 130 -10.65 -8.52 -3.34
C HIS A 130 -11.37 -9.49 -4.29
N GLU A 131 -12.52 -9.08 -4.81
CA GLU A 131 -13.42 -9.92 -5.61
C GLU A 131 -12.73 -10.58 -6.83
N ARG A 132 -11.96 -9.81 -7.60
CA ARG A 132 -11.26 -10.36 -8.78
C ARG A 132 -10.19 -11.39 -8.39
N ALA A 133 -9.58 -11.24 -7.22
CA ALA A 133 -8.60 -12.20 -6.73
C ALA A 133 -9.29 -13.48 -6.28
N GLN A 134 -10.46 -13.37 -5.63
CA GLN A 134 -11.26 -14.54 -5.26
C GLN A 134 -11.70 -15.33 -6.50
N ILE A 135 -12.22 -14.66 -7.53
CA ILE A 135 -12.59 -15.31 -8.80
C ILE A 135 -11.39 -16.00 -9.44
N TRP A 136 -10.21 -15.36 -9.42
CA TRP A 136 -8.99 -15.97 -9.93
C TRP A 136 -8.63 -17.24 -9.16
N ILE A 137 -8.70 -17.23 -7.83
CA ILE A 137 -8.44 -18.40 -6.98
C ILE A 137 -9.44 -19.51 -7.29
N ASP A 138 -10.74 -19.21 -7.33
CA ASP A 138 -11.80 -20.20 -7.57
C ASP A 138 -11.65 -20.92 -8.92
N ASN A 139 -11.17 -20.20 -9.94
CA ASN A 139 -10.92 -20.75 -11.27
C ASN A 139 -9.64 -21.59 -11.34
N ASN A 140 -8.61 -21.24 -10.57
CA ASN A 140 -7.31 -21.92 -10.59
C ASN A 140 -7.22 -23.06 -9.56
N SER A 141 -8.06 -23.08 -8.52
CA SER A 141 -8.14 -24.17 -7.53
C SER A 141 -8.81 -25.43 -8.07
N GLN A 142 -9.45 -25.36 -9.23
CA GLN A 142 -10.11 -26.50 -9.88
C GLN A 142 -9.21 -27.25 -10.88
N ILE A 143 -7.95 -26.84 -11.01
CA ILE A 143 -7.00 -27.34 -12.02
C ILE A 143 -5.91 -28.25 -11.39
N GLU A 144 -5.88 -28.39 -10.05
CA GLU A 144 -5.04 -29.36 -9.32
C GLU A 144 -5.80 -30.66 -9.02
#